data_AF-T1AUP1-F1
#
_entry.id   AF-T1AUP1-F1
#
_cell.length_a   1.000
_cell.length_b   1.000
_cell.length_c   1.000
_cell.angle_alpha   90.00
_cell.angle_beta   90.00
_cell.angle_gamma   90.00
#
_symmetry.space_group_name_H-M   'P 1'
#
loop_
_entity.id
_entity.type
_entity.pdbx_description
1 polymer ?
#
loop_
_entity_poly.entity_id
_entity_poly.type
_entity_poly.pdbx_seq_one_letter_code
_entity_poly.pdbx_strand_id
1 'polypeptide(L)'
;MDCPDPQRKAQLTRDAAAAFARGELDLHDDAARAEPGDIPGRPPRPELVNPRALSRRGLGTAAGRAALVHAVAHIEFNAINLAWDAVARFRDMPADFYRDWCACAADEARHFTLLSTRLGELGMAYGDLPAHDGLWGMAQRTRHSVLARMALVPRVLEARGLDVTPGMIARLRAVRDHATADILEVILREEVAHVAAGTRWFRWC
;
A
#
# COMPACT_ATOMS: atom_id res chain seq x y z
N MET A 1 -12.87 4.52 3.96
CA MET A 1 -12.93 3.43 4.95
C MET A 1 -12.24 3.83 6.23
N ASP A 2 -13.00 4.20 7.25
CA ASP A 2 -12.48 4.57 8.57
C ASP A 2 -12.43 3.35 9.51
N CYS A 3 -11.61 2.35 9.15
CA CYS A 3 -11.44 1.13 9.94
C CYS A 3 -10.01 1.05 10.49
N PRO A 4 -9.78 1.17 11.81
CA PRO A 4 -8.43 1.16 12.37
C PRO A 4 -7.87 -0.26 12.56
N ASP A 5 -8.66 -1.31 12.44
CA ASP A 5 -8.16 -2.68 12.49
C ASP A 5 -7.55 -3.07 11.12
N PRO A 6 -6.25 -3.42 11.05
CA PRO A 6 -5.59 -3.66 9.76
C PRO A 6 -6.16 -4.84 8.98
N GLN A 7 -6.49 -5.95 9.65
CA GLN A 7 -7.03 -7.14 8.99
C GLN A 7 -8.46 -6.91 8.52
N ARG A 8 -9.27 -6.24 9.34
CA ARG A 8 -10.63 -5.87 8.98
C ARG A 8 -10.63 -4.86 7.82
N LYS A 9 -9.71 -3.88 7.81
CA LYS A 9 -9.56 -2.95 6.69
C LYS A 9 -9.20 -3.68 5.40
N ALA A 10 -8.25 -4.61 5.43
CA ALA A 10 -7.88 -5.40 4.26
C ALA A 10 -9.06 -6.22 3.73
N GLN A 11 -9.85 -6.83 4.63
CA GLN A 11 -11.07 -7.55 4.23
C GLN A 11 -12.11 -6.62 3.60
N LEU A 12 -12.45 -5.51 4.26
CA LEU A 12 -13.41 -4.53 3.75
C LEU A 12 -12.98 -3.94 2.41
N THR A 13 -11.67 -3.76 2.21
CA THR A 13 -11.10 -3.31 0.94
C THR A 13 -11.38 -4.28 -0.18
N ARG A 14 -11.14 -5.58 0.03
CA ARG A 14 -11.45 -6.60 -0.99
C ARG A 14 -12.94 -6.69 -1.27
N ASP A 15 -13.77 -6.62 -0.24
CA ASP A 15 -15.24 -6.66 -0.37
C ASP A 15 -15.75 -5.46 -1.19
N ALA A 16 -15.25 -4.25 -0.89
CA ALA A 16 -15.61 -3.03 -1.59
C ALA A 16 -15.14 -3.03 -3.05
N ALA A 17 -13.90 -3.44 -3.32
CA ALA A 17 -13.38 -3.55 -4.68
C ALA A 17 -14.16 -4.59 -5.51
N ALA A 18 -14.56 -5.71 -4.90
CA ALA A 18 -15.38 -6.71 -5.57
C ALA A 18 -16.79 -6.20 -5.86
N ALA A 19 -17.41 -5.48 -4.93
CA ALA A 19 -18.72 -4.83 -5.15
C ALA A 19 -18.63 -3.77 -6.26
N PHE A 20 -17.56 -2.96 -6.27
CA PHE A 20 -17.28 -2.00 -7.33
C PHE A 20 -17.18 -2.68 -8.70
N ALA A 21 -16.42 -3.77 -8.80
CA ALA A 21 -16.26 -4.53 -10.04
C ALA A 21 -17.57 -5.14 -10.57
N ARG A 22 -18.54 -5.40 -9.68
CA ARG A 22 -19.90 -5.85 -10.04
C ARG A 22 -20.86 -4.72 -10.37
N GLY A 23 -20.43 -3.45 -10.28
CA GLY A 23 -21.29 -2.28 -10.51
C GLY A 23 -22.28 -2.01 -9.38
N GLU A 24 -22.03 -2.53 -8.19
CA GLU A 24 -22.92 -2.38 -7.02
C GLU A 24 -22.66 -1.08 -6.23
N LEU A 25 -21.62 -0.32 -6.60
CA LEU A 25 -21.25 0.94 -5.97
C LEU A 25 -21.36 2.08 -6.99
N ASP A 26 -22.17 3.09 -6.65
CA ASP A 26 -22.30 4.31 -7.43
C ASP A 26 -21.20 5.32 -7.05
N LEU A 27 -20.42 5.72 -8.04
CA LEU A 27 -19.37 6.73 -7.88
C LEU A 27 -19.91 8.15 -7.87
N HIS A 28 -21.13 8.38 -8.35
CA HIS A 28 -21.74 9.69 -8.55
C HIS A 28 -22.79 10.05 -7.50
N ASP A 29 -22.90 9.27 -6.43
CA ASP A 29 -23.78 9.61 -5.31
C ASP A 29 -23.30 10.91 -4.63
N ASP A 30 -24.02 12.00 -4.91
CA ASP A 30 -23.76 13.34 -4.39
C ASP A 30 -24.02 13.46 -2.88
N ALA A 31 -24.82 12.56 -2.29
CA ALA A 31 -25.08 12.55 -0.84
C ALA A 31 -23.84 12.09 -0.05
N ALA A 32 -22.87 11.44 -0.70
CA ALA A 32 -21.63 10.94 -0.12
C ALA A 32 -20.41 11.90 -0.32
N ARG A 33 -20.63 13.14 -0.74
CA ARG A 33 -19.60 14.19 -1.01
C ARG A 33 -18.82 14.69 0.21
N ALA A 34 -18.65 13.88 1.25
CA ALA A 34 -17.74 14.23 2.33
C ALA A 34 -16.30 14.18 1.80
N GLU A 35 -15.57 15.29 1.95
CA GLU A 35 -14.12 15.29 1.73
C GLU A 35 -13.48 14.18 2.59
N PRO A 36 -12.70 13.26 2.01
CA PRO A 36 -12.04 12.24 2.79
C PRO A 36 -11.13 12.91 3.83
N GLY A 37 -11.36 12.58 5.10
CA GLY A 37 -10.59 13.09 6.24
C GLY A 37 -9.09 12.83 6.09
N ASP A 38 -8.28 13.56 6.87
CA ASP A 38 -6.83 13.63 6.65
C ASP A 38 -6.08 12.29 6.84
N ILE A 39 -6.65 11.31 7.55
CA ILE A 39 -6.04 9.99 7.78
C ILE A 39 -7.13 8.91 7.94
N PRO A 40 -7.48 8.13 6.90
CA PRO A 40 -8.56 7.15 7.00
C PRO A 40 -8.14 5.90 7.78
N GLY A 41 -8.80 5.59 8.90
CA GLY A 41 -8.67 4.32 9.62
C GLY A 41 -7.24 3.99 10.05
N ARG A 42 -6.48 4.95 10.59
CA ARG A 42 -5.12 4.67 11.06
C ARG A 42 -5.15 3.78 12.31
N PRO A 43 -4.45 2.63 12.31
CA PRO A 43 -4.32 1.81 13.51
C PRO A 43 -3.49 2.53 14.58
N PRO A 44 -3.69 2.20 15.88
CA PRO A 44 -2.87 2.75 16.97
C PRO A 44 -1.40 2.28 16.91
N ARG A 45 -1.12 1.21 16.17
CA ARG A 45 0.24 0.69 15.91
C ARG A 45 0.40 0.38 14.41
N PRO A 46 1.61 0.47 13.84
CA PRO A 46 2.90 0.73 14.49
C PRO A 46 3.08 2.16 15.00
N GLU A 47 4.01 2.35 15.94
CA GLU A 47 4.48 3.69 16.31
C GLU A 47 5.15 4.35 15.10
N LEU A 48 4.74 5.57 14.75
CA LEU A 48 5.28 6.30 13.61
C LEU A 48 6.41 7.21 14.05
N VAL A 49 7.63 6.86 13.63
CA VAL A 49 8.86 7.57 13.97
C VAL A 49 9.46 8.24 12.74
N ASN A 50 10.40 9.16 12.95
CA ASN A 50 11.18 9.72 11.85
C ASN A 50 11.93 8.60 11.11
N PRO A 51 12.03 8.59 9.76
CA PRO A 51 12.76 7.56 9.02
C PRO A 51 14.20 7.34 9.51
N ARG A 52 14.87 8.37 10.05
CA ARG A 52 16.23 8.28 10.61
C ARG A 52 16.30 7.51 11.93
N ALA A 53 15.19 7.36 12.63
CA ALA A 53 15.09 6.63 13.89
C ALA A 53 14.86 5.12 13.69
N LEU A 54 14.61 4.67 12.45
CA LEU A 54 14.40 3.24 12.16
C LEU A 54 15.73 2.48 12.18
N SER A 55 15.79 1.43 13.01
CA SER A 55 16.98 0.58 13.12
C SER A 55 17.24 -0.16 11.80
N ARG A 56 18.45 -0.04 11.24
CA ARG A 56 18.85 -0.82 10.07
C ARG A 56 19.27 -2.22 10.51
N ARG A 57 18.42 -3.22 10.27
CA ARG A 57 18.71 -4.63 10.55
C ARG A 57 19.13 -5.36 9.27
N GLY A 58 20.15 -6.22 9.36
CA GLY A 58 20.55 -7.08 8.25
C GLY A 58 19.65 -8.31 8.12
N LEU A 59 19.50 -8.84 6.91
CA LEU A 59 18.64 -10.02 6.63
C LEU A 59 19.22 -11.36 7.12
N GLY A 60 20.43 -11.36 7.67
CA GLY A 60 21.10 -12.58 8.16
C GLY A 60 20.41 -13.21 9.39
N THR A 61 19.71 -12.42 10.20
CA THR A 61 19.03 -12.89 11.42
C THR A 61 17.52 -12.98 11.21
N ALA A 62 16.86 -13.87 11.96
CA ALA A 62 15.40 -13.99 11.94
C ALA A 62 14.71 -12.66 12.28
N ALA A 63 15.20 -11.96 13.31
CA ALA A 63 14.69 -10.64 13.71
C ALA A 63 14.88 -9.56 12.63
N GLY A 64 15.93 -9.67 11.80
CA GLY A 64 16.14 -8.77 10.68
C GLY A 64 15.20 -9.05 9.51
N ARG A 65 14.91 -10.33 9.24
CA ARG A 65 13.92 -10.73 8.22
C ARG A 65 12.50 -10.36 8.62
N ALA A 66 12.13 -10.60 9.88
CA ALA A 66 10.83 -10.18 10.41
C ALA A 66 10.65 -8.65 10.34
N ALA A 67 11.72 -7.88 10.63
CA ALA A 67 11.69 -6.43 10.47
C ALA A 67 11.52 -5.97 9.01
N LEU A 68 12.14 -6.66 8.04
CA LEU A 68 11.88 -6.41 6.63
C LEU A 68 10.41 -6.67 6.28
N VAL A 69 9.88 -7.84 6.63
CA VAL A 69 8.49 -8.22 6.32
C VAL A 69 7.50 -7.25 6.94
N HIS A 70 7.73 -6.82 8.20
CA HIS A 70 6.92 -5.80 8.85
C HIS A 70 6.95 -4.46 8.10
N ALA A 71 8.14 -4.01 7.69
CA ALA A 71 8.28 -2.75 6.95
C ALA A 71 7.56 -2.79 5.60
N VAL A 72 7.66 -3.89 4.86
CA VAL A 72 6.92 -4.07 3.59
C VAL A 72 5.42 -4.14 3.87
N ALA A 73 4.97 -4.89 4.88
CA ALA A 73 3.55 -4.92 5.25
C ALA A 73 3.01 -3.51 5.58
N HIS A 74 3.81 -2.65 6.22
CA HIS A 74 3.42 -1.27 6.47
C HIS A 74 3.31 -0.43 5.19
N ILE A 75 4.16 -0.70 4.19
CA ILE A 75 4.06 -0.07 2.87
C ILE A 75 2.75 -0.47 2.20
N GLU A 76 2.46 -1.77 2.10
CA GLU A 76 1.22 -2.29 1.50
C GLU A 76 -0.03 -1.75 2.22
N PHE A 77 -0.01 -1.72 3.55
CA PHE A 77 -1.12 -1.16 4.33
C PHE A 77 -1.36 0.33 4.03
N ASN A 78 -0.30 1.10 3.83
CA ASN A 78 -0.43 2.49 3.41
C ASN A 78 -0.94 2.60 1.98
N ALA A 79 -0.51 1.72 1.08
CA ALA A 79 -0.93 1.70 -0.31
C ALA A 79 -2.45 1.44 -0.45
N ILE A 80 -3.04 0.60 0.41
CA ILE A 80 -4.51 0.49 0.56
C ILE A 80 -5.13 1.87 0.80
N ASN A 81 -4.59 2.65 1.74
CA ASN A 81 -5.12 3.98 2.07
C ASN A 81 -4.92 4.97 0.92
N LEU A 82 -3.77 4.91 0.24
CA LEU A 82 -3.45 5.78 -0.90
C LEU A 82 -4.43 5.56 -2.06
N ALA A 83 -4.72 4.30 -2.38
CA ALA A 83 -5.65 3.94 -3.43
C ALA A 83 -7.07 4.42 -3.12
N TRP A 84 -7.57 4.19 -1.90
CA TRP A 84 -8.89 4.70 -1.50
C TRP A 84 -8.95 6.22 -1.38
N ASP A 85 -7.86 6.86 -0.95
CA ASP A 85 -7.76 8.33 -0.96
C ASP A 85 -7.85 8.87 -2.39
N ALA A 86 -7.22 8.23 -3.38
CA ALA A 86 -7.35 8.63 -4.77
C ALA A 86 -8.81 8.52 -5.27
N VAL A 87 -9.48 7.39 -4.99
CA VAL A 87 -10.90 7.17 -5.35
C VAL A 87 -11.83 8.20 -4.71
N ALA A 88 -11.64 8.47 -3.41
CA ALA A 88 -12.53 9.37 -2.68
C ALA A 88 -12.25 10.85 -2.95
N ARG A 89 -10.99 11.22 -3.18
CA ARG A 89 -10.57 12.63 -3.27
C ARG A 89 -10.72 13.21 -4.67
N PHE A 90 -10.48 12.43 -5.71
CA PHE A 90 -10.47 12.93 -7.09
C PHE A 90 -11.75 12.52 -7.80
N ARG A 91 -12.81 13.33 -7.64
CA ARG A 91 -14.20 12.99 -8.02
C ARG A 91 -14.59 13.26 -9.48
N ASP A 92 -13.75 13.98 -10.22
CA ASP A 92 -14.02 14.36 -11.62
C ASP A 92 -13.11 13.62 -12.62
N MET A 93 -12.72 12.38 -12.27
CA MET A 93 -11.88 11.54 -13.11
C MET A 93 -12.73 10.59 -13.96
N PRO A 94 -12.22 10.09 -15.11
CA PRO A 94 -12.93 9.08 -15.90
C PRO A 94 -13.16 7.78 -15.12
N ALA A 95 -14.16 6.99 -15.50
CA ALA A 95 -14.49 5.72 -14.84
C ALA A 95 -13.31 4.73 -14.74
N ASP A 96 -12.39 4.74 -15.71
CA ASP A 96 -11.17 3.91 -15.68
C ASP A 96 -10.25 4.28 -14.51
N PHE A 97 -10.23 5.53 -14.06
CA PHE A 97 -9.40 5.96 -12.93
C PHE A 97 -9.82 5.22 -11.67
N TYR A 98 -11.12 5.17 -11.42
CA TYR A 98 -11.66 4.46 -10.27
C TYR A 98 -11.49 2.95 -10.39
N ARG A 99 -11.62 2.38 -11.60
CA ARG A 99 -11.31 0.97 -11.85
C ARG A 99 -9.87 0.64 -11.47
N ASP A 100 -8.92 1.45 -11.89
CA ASP A 100 -7.52 1.25 -11.58
C ASP A 100 -7.26 1.30 -10.08
N TRP A 101 -7.71 2.35 -9.39
CA TRP A 101 -7.42 2.50 -7.96
C TRP A 101 -8.20 1.53 -7.08
N CYS A 102 -9.41 1.12 -7.46
CA CYS A 102 -10.10 0.03 -6.78
C CYS A 102 -9.36 -1.31 -6.96
N ALA A 103 -8.81 -1.58 -8.15
CA ALA A 103 -8.02 -2.77 -8.40
C ALA A 103 -6.70 -2.75 -7.61
N CYS A 104 -5.96 -1.62 -7.64
CA CYS A 104 -4.76 -1.44 -6.82
C CYS A 104 -5.10 -1.70 -5.34
N ALA A 105 -6.14 -1.05 -4.79
CA ALA A 105 -6.52 -1.26 -3.39
C ALA A 105 -6.76 -2.75 -3.04
N ALA A 106 -7.37 -3.52 -3.93
CA ALA A 106 -7.60 -4.95 -3.75
C ALA A 106 -6.29 -5.75 -3.73
N ASP A 107 -5.35 -5.42 -4.61
CA ASP A 107 -4.01 -6.02 -4.64
C ASP A 107 -3.25 -5.70 -3.35
N GLU A 108 -3.21 -4.44 -2.92
CA GLU A 108 -2.49 -4.06 -1.70
C GLU A 108 -3.08 -4.70 -0.45
N ALA A 109 -4.41 -4.88 -0.41
CA ALA A 109 -5.05 -5.62 0.67
C ALA A 109 -4.66 -7.11 0.68
N ARG A 110 -4.42 -7.71 -0.49
CA ARG A 110 -3.93 -9.08 -0.60
C ARG A 110 -2.44 -9.16 -0.26
N HIS A 111 -1.61 -8.24 -0.75
CA HIS A 111 -0.18 -8.14 -0.42
C HIS A 111 0.02 -8.00 1.09
N PHE A 112 -0.71 -7.07 1.72
CA PHE A 112 -0.70 -6.87 3.16
C PHE A 112 -1.07 -8.14 3.93
N THR A 113 -2.12 -8.86 3.49
CA THR A 113 -2.51 -10.13 4.13
C THR A 113 -1.41 -11.19 3.99
N LEU A 114 -0.80 -11.36 2.81
CA LEU A 114 0.30 -12.31 2.59
C LEU A 114 1.48 -12.03 3.53
N LEU A 115 1.90 -10.76 3.62
CA LEU A 115 3.00 -10.34 4.48
C LEU A 115 2.66 -10.44 5.96
N SER A 116 1.41 -10.12 6.35
CA SER A 116 0.95 -10.27 7.74
C SER A 116 0.99 -11.72 8.19
N THR A 117 0.54 -12.66 7.34
CA THR A 117 0.64 -14.09 7.60
C THR A 117 2.10 -14.51 7.73
N ARG A 118 2.95 -14.08 6.79
CA ARG A 118 4.39 -14.40 6.83
C ARG A 118 5.08 -13.83 8.08
N LEU A 119 4.69 -12.64 8.51
CA LEU A 119 5.22 -12.03 9.72
C LEU A 119 4.87 -12.86 10.97
N GLY A 120 3.65 -13.40 11.03
CA GLY A 120 3.21 -14.33 12.05
C GLY A 120 4.05 -15.61 12.11
N GLU A 121 4.38 -16.19 10.95
CA GLU A 121 5.28 -17.35 10.85
C GLU A 121 6.71 -17.06 11.35
N LEU A 122 7.12 -15.78 11.29
CA LEU A 122 8.40 -15.30 11.81
C LEU A 122 8.32 -14.92 13.30
N GLY A 123 7.18 -15.14 13.96
CA GLY A 123 6.98 -14.90 15.39
C GLY A 123 6.69 -13.44 15.75
N MET A 124 6.19 -12.63 14.80
CA MET A 124 5.85 -11.23 15.01
C MET A 124 4.46 -10.89 14.46
N ALA A 125 3.87 -9.79 14.93
CA ALA A 125 2.64 -9.25 14.40
C ALA A 125 2.85 -7.87 13.75
N TYR A 126 1.95 -7.51 12.84
CA TYR A 126 1.94 -6.15 12.29
C TYR A 126 1.66 -5.14 13.41
N GLY A 127 2.51 -4.11 13.49
CA GLY A 127 2.48 -3.13 14.58
C GLY A 127 3.47 -3.35 15.71
N ASP A 128 4.18 -4.49 15.76
CA ASP A 128 5.18 -4.78 16.82
C ASP A 128 6.47 -3.96 16.71
N LEU A 129 6.78 -3.45 15.52
CA LEU A 129 7.93 -2.58 15.27
C LEU A 129 7.49 -1.17 14.89
N PRO A 130 8.31 -0.14 15.16
CA PRO A 130 8.04 1.21 14.66
C PRO A 130 8.13 1.26 13.14
N ALA A 131 7.41 2.19 12.54
CA ALA A 131 7.40 2.44 11.11
C ALA A 131 7.45 3.95 10.81
N HIS A 132 7.36 4.35 9.54
CA HIS A 132 7.37 5.76 9.15
C HIS A 132 6.26 6.06 8.14
N ASP A 133 5.73 7.29 8.20
CA ASP A 133 4.54 7.71 7.43
C ASP A 133 4.90 8.43 6.11
N GLY A 134 5.99 8.01 5.48
CA GLY A 134 6.61 8.76 4.38
C GLY A 134 5.69 8.91 3.15
N LEU A 135 5.02 7.81 2.79
CA LEU A 135 4.07 7.75 1.66
C LEU A 135 2.85 8.64 1.92
N TRP A 136 2.20 8.48 3.08
CA TRP A 136 1.02 9.27 3.43
C TRP A 136 1.35 10.77 3.54
N GLY A 137 2.50 11.13 4.10
CA GLY A 137 2.96 12.52 4.13
C GLY A 137 3.09 13.14 2.73
N MET A 138 3.51 12.36 1.72
CA MET A 138 3.54 12.83 0.33
C MET A 138 2.12 12.95 -0.26
N ALA A 139 1.24 12.00 0.04
CA ALA A 139 -0.16 12.07 -0.38
C ALA A 139 -0.87 13.32 0.14
N GLN A 140 -0.65 13.68 1.41
CA GLN A 140 -1.21 14.91 1.98
C GLN A 140 -0.67 16.16 1.29
N ARG A 141 0.64 16.25 1.02
CA ARG A 141 1.22 17.40 0.30
C ARG A 141 0.70 17.54 -1.13
N THR A 142 0.29 16.45 -1.76
CA THR A 142 -0.21 16.41 -3.14
C THR A 142 -1.73 16.33 -3.24
N ARG A 143 -2.46 16.39 -2.11
CA ARG A 143 -3.91 16.17 -2.05
C ARG A 143 -4.74 17.09 -2.96
N HIS A 144 -4.20 18.23 -3.33
CA HIS A 144 -4.86 19.27 -4.12
C HIS A 144 -4.67 19.10 -5.65
N SER A 145 -3.88 18.12 -6.10
CA SER A 145 -3.56 17.97 -7.52
C SER A 145 -3.39 16.51 -7.91
N VAL A 146 -4.26 16.02 -8.80
CA VAL A 146 -4.15 14.69 -9.40
C VAL A 146 -2.78 14.55 -10.08
N LEU A 147 -2.38 15.53 -10.90
CA LEU A 147 -1.09 15.54 -11.59
C LEU A 147 0.08 15.36 -10.60
N ALA A 148 0.12 16.15 -9.53
CA ALA A 148 1.17 16.06 -8.52
C ALA A 148 1.13 14.72 -7.77
N ARG A 149 -0.07 14.20 -7.45
CA ARG A 149 -0.23 12.90 -6.80
C ARG A 149 0.32 11.77 -7.66
N MET A 150 -0.10 11.70 -8.92
CA MET A 150 0.32 10.67 -9.88
C MET A 150 1.83 10.75 -10.16
N ALA A 151 2.40 11.96 -10.18
CA ALA A 151 3.83 12.16 -10.37
C ALA A 151 4.67 11.68 -9.18
N LEU A 152 4.29 12.05 -7.96
CA LEU A 152 5.17 11.92 -6.80
C LEU A 152 4.92 10.65 -5.99
N VAL A 153 3.70 10.11 -5.95
CA VAL A 153 3.41 8.90 -5.16
C VAL A 153 3.64 7.64 -6.02
N PRO A 154 2.82 7.30 -7.03
CA PRO A 154 3.00 6.05 -7.77
C PRO A 154 4.27 6.01 -8.63
N ARG A 155 4.57 7.09 -9.36
CA ARG A 155 5.68 7.09 -10.33
C ARG A 155 7.06 7.25 -9.72
N VAL A 156 7.17 7.83 -8.52
CA VAL A 156 8.48 8.09 -7.87
C VAL A 156 8.64 7.23 -6.63
N LEU A 157 7.68 7.24 -5.70
CA LEU A 157 7.82 6.52 -4.45
C LEU A 157 7.52 5.04 -4.59
N GLU A 158 6.42 4.66 -5.25
CA GLU A 158 6.09 3.23 -5.47
C GLU A 158 7.02 2.60 -6.51
N ALA A 159 7.32 3.29 -7.61
CA ALA A 159 8.26 2.81 -8.62
C ALA A 159 9.66 2.45 -8.07
N ARG A 160 10.09 3.11 -6.98
CA ARG A 160 11.35 2.75 -6.30
C ARG A 160 11.33 1.32 -5.75
N GLY A 161 10.15 0.79 -5.40
CA GLY A 161 9.98 -0.61 -5.03
C GLY A 161 10.44 -1.56 -6.13
N LEU A 162 10.15 -1.24 -7.40
CA LEU A 162 10.57 -2.04 -8.55
C LEU A 162 12.09 -2.16 -8.69
N ASP A 163 12.83 -1.10 -8.33
CA ASP A 163 14.30 -1.10 -8.39
C ASP A 163 14.94 -1.86 -7.22
N VAL A 164 14.33 -1.80 -6.04
CA VAL A 164 14.95 -2.28 -4.79
C VAL A 164 14.58 -3.73 -4.48
N THR A 165 13.35 -4.14 -4.77
CA THR A 165 12.81 -5.47 -4.43
C THR A 165 13.61 -6.64 -5.04
N PRO A 166 14.09 -6.60 -6.30
CA PRO A 166 14.92 -7.67 -6.87
C PRO A 166 16.16 -7.99 -6.03
N GLY A 167 16.85 -6.96 -5.52
CA GLY A 167 18.01 -7.13 -4.65
C GLY A 167 17.65 -7.72 -3.28
N MET A 168 16.48 -7.39 -2.75
CA MET A 168 15.97 -7.99 -1.50
C MET A 168 15.64 -9.48 -1.67
N ILE A 169 14.95 -9.83 -2.77
CA ILE A 169 14.64 -11.22 -3.14
C ILE A 169 15.93 -12.05 -3.21
N ALA A 170 16.94 -11.59 -3.98
CA ALA A 170 18.22 -12.30 -4.10
C ALA A 170 18.89 -12.56 -2.75
N ARG A 171 18.87 -11.56 -1.85
CA ARG A 171 19.46 -11.69 -0.50
C ARG A 171 18.67 -12.64 0.40
N LEU A 172 17.34 -12.67 0.30
CA LEU A 172 16.48 -13.60 1.04
C LEU A 172 16.72 -15.05 0.60
N ARG A 173 16.82 -15.29 -0.71
CA ARG A 173 17.19 -16.60 -1.28
C ARG A 173 18.56 -17.05 -0.78
N ALA A 174 19.55 -16.16 -0.72
CA ALA A 174 20.90 -16.47 -0.24
C ALA A 174 20.92 -16.91 1.24
N VAL A 175 20.00 -16.42 2.07
CA VAL A 175 19.84 -16.84 3.48
C VAL A 175 18.79 -17.94 3.65
N ARG A 176 18.36 -18.58 2.56
CA ARG A 176 17.38 -19.68 2.51
C ARG A 176 15.99 -19.33 3.04
N ASP A 177 15.64 -18.05 3.05
CA ASP A 177 14.26 -17.61 3.32
C ASP A 177 13.47 -17.55 2.01
N HIS A 178 13.16 -18.73 1.48
CA HIS A 178 12.47 -18.88 0.21
C HIS A 178 11.03 -18.35 0.27
N ALA A 179 10.31 -18.63 1.36
CA ALA A 179 8.92 -18.23 1.53
C ALA A 179 8.73 -16.71 1.48
N THR A 180 9.60 -15.93 2.16
CA THR A 180 9.53 -14.46 2.07
C THR A 180 9.86 -13.98 0.66
N ALA A 181 10.85 -14.60 0.01
CA ALA A 181 11.22 -14.23 -1.36
C ALA A 181 10.11 -14.50 -2.38
N ASP A 182 9.41 -15.64 -2.27
CA ASP A 182 8.27 -15.98 -3.14
C ASP A 182 7.14 -14.95 -3.03
N ILE A 183 6.84 -14.49 -1.81
CA ILE A 183 5.83 -13.43 -1.58
C ILE A 183 6.26 -12.12 -2.26
N LEU A 184 7.52 -11.72 -2.11
CA LEU A 184 8.02 -10.49 -2.76
C LEU A 184 8.05 -10.60 -4.29
N GLU A 185 8.23 -11.79 -4.85
CA GLU A 185 8.15 -12.02 -6.30
C GLU A 185 6.72 -11.84 -6.83
N VAL A 186 5.70 -12.27 -6.06
CA VAL A 186 4.29 -12.03 -6.39
C VAL A 186 4.00 -10.53 -6.40
N ILE A 187 4.36 -9.83 -5.31
CA ILE A 187 4.14 -8.39 -5.17
C ILE A 187 4.85 -7.64 -6.30
N LEU A 188 6.15 -7.88 -6.52
CA LEU A 188 6.93 -7.23 -7.57
C LEU A 188 6.30 -7.34 -8.96
N ARG A 189 5.72 -8.50 -9.31
CA ARG A 189 5.07 -8.71 -10.60
C ARG A 189 3.80 -7.85 -10.74
N GLU A 190 3.06 -7.67 -9.66
CA GLU A 190 1.77 -7.00 -9.64
C GLU A 190 1.92 -5.47 -9.55
N GLU A 191 2.96 -4.98 -8.85
CA GLU A 191 3.33 -3.56 -8.74
C GLU A 191 3.56 -2.84 -10.08
N VAL A 192 3.94 -3.58 -11.13
CA VAL A 192 4.14 -3.01 -12.48
C VAL A 192 2.84 -2.38 -12.98
N ALA A 193 1.69 -3.01 -12.72
CA ALA A 193 0.39 -2.49 -13.13
C ALA A 193 0.02 -1.20 -12.37
N HIS A 194 0.39 -1.09 -11.10
CA HIS A 194 0.11 0.08 -10.26
C HIS A 194 0.93 1.29 -10.71
N VAL A 195 2.23 1.10 -10.96
CA VAL A 195 3.10 2.16 -11.51
C VAL A 195 2.67 2.56 -12.93
N ALA A 196 2.20 1.60 -13.73
CA ALA A 196 1.63 1.87 -15.05
C ALA A 196 0.34 2.71 -14.96
N ALA A 197 -0.53 2.44 -13.99
CA ALA A 197 -1.73 3.25 -13.72
C ALA A 197 -1.34 4.68 -13.34
N GLY A 198 -0.40 4.85 -12.40
CA GLY A 198 0.14 6.18 -12.08
C GLY A 198 0.71 6.93 -13.29
N THR A 199 1.40 6.21 -14.19
CA THR A 199 1.93 6.79 -15.44
C THR A 199 0.83 7.19 -16.42
N ARG A 200 -0.20 6.37 -16.58
CA ARG A 200 -1.36 6.66 -17.44
C ARG A 200 -2.06 7.93 -16.98
N TRP A 201 -2.39 8.03 -15.69
CA TRP A 201 -3.12 9.18 -15.16
C TRP A 201 -2.29 10.46 -15.08
N PHE A 202 -0.98 10.34 -14.85
CA PHE A 202 -0.07 11.47 -15.00
C PHE A 202 -0.09 12.06 -16.42
N ARG A 203 -0.19 11.23 -17.47
CA ARG A 203 -0.23 11.68 -18.87
C ARG A 203 -1.61 12.21 -19.29
N TRP A 204 -2.65 11.80 -18.58
CA TRP A 204 -4.01 12.28 -18.82
C TRP A 204 -4.22 13.68 -18.26
N CYS A 205 -3.66 13.97 -17.08
CA CYS A 205 -3.66 15.30 -16.46
C CYS A 205 -2.80 16.31 -17.24
#